data_AF-A0A968QJF9-F1
#
_entry.id   AF-A0A968QJF9-F1
#
_cell.length_a   1.000
_cell.length_b   1.000
_cell.length_c   1.000
_cell.angle_alpha   90.00
_cell.angle_beta   90.00
_cell.angle_gamma   90.00
#
_symmetry.space_group_name_H-M   'P 1'
#
loop_
_entity.id
_entity.type
_entity.pdbx_description
1 polymer ?
#
loop_
_entity_poly.entity_id
_entity_poly.type
_entity_poly.pdbx_seq_one_letter_code
_entity_poly.pdbx_strand_id
1 'polypeptide(L)'
;MIAKLESKWESTYEGYFERDFARQGSVKQIAERLQEVQEQTNISPAVIWMMPADDFLELILVTPKKQFVIKKLPGANRARLTKRISQLEEAIGDRNSLRYYPPARLIYDWIFKPLDPYLAAENIDTLLLCTGPKLRSLPFAALHDGEKFVVEKYNLALIPAFTLTDTSYQPPSERQVLAMGTSKFVDLPALPGVEIELNTIVPKLWRGRKITDQDFTVANLLNTHQREGFEIIHIASHSEFNSGTPEDSFIQFSDRRLSLAQINELDLELPPVDLLVLSACQTAIGDEDAEYGFAGLAMQAGVKSAVASLWLIDDAGTVVLMSDFYQQLLSTSIKSAALRQAQVNLLHQKVFIQEAKIQGLNVEVDLANLSLEQQKQDFSHPYYWAGFTLIGNPW
;
A
#
# COMPACT_ATOMS: atom_id res chain seq x y z
N MET A 1 24.58 13.00 3.80
CA MET A 1 24.00 11.89 4.58
C MET A 1 22.92 11.20 3.79
N ILE A 2 21.78 11.85 3.49
CA ILE A 2 20.71 11.28 2.63
C ILE A 2 21.25 10.73 1.31
N ALA A 3 22.09 11.46 0.56
CA ALA A 3 22.65 10.94 -0.70
C ALA A 3 23.40 9.60 -0.56
N LYS A 4 24.09 9.37 0.58
CA LYS A 4 24.74 8.08 0.86
C LYS A 4 23.74 7.00 1.24
N LEU A 5 22.61 7.39 1.85
CA LEU A 5 21.54 6.49 2.25
C LEU A 5 20.71 6.03 1.05
N GLU A 6 20.30 6.97 0.20
CA GLU A 6 19.61 6.69 -1.07
C GLU A 6 20.45 5.73 -1.92
N SER A 7 21.75 6.00 -2.09
CA SER A 7 22.66 5.11 -2.83
C SER A 7 22.82 3.73 -2.18
N LYS A 8 22.77 3.64 -0.84
CA LYS A 8 22.79 2.35 -0.14
C LYS A 8 21.51 1.55 -0.42
N TRP A 9 20.34 2.20 -0.38
CA TRP A 9 19.07 1.55 -0.67
C TRP A 9 18.96 1.14 -2.12
N GLU A 10 19.33 2.01 -3.06
CA GLU A 10 19.51 1.71 -4.48
C GLU A 10 20.31 0.44 -4.67
N SER A 11 21.55 0.38 -4.17
CA SER A 11 22.39 -0.82 -4.28
C SER A 11 21.76 -2.07 -3.63
N THR A 12 20.96 -1.93 -2.58
CA THR A 12 20.27 -3.06 -1.93
C THR A 12 19.14 -3.59 -2.82
N TYR A 13 18.32 -2.70 -3.38
CA TYR A 13 17.25 -3.07 -4.29
C TYR A 13 17.78 -3.59 -5.62
N GLU A 14 18.84 -2.99 -6.16
CA GLU A 14 19.56 -3.47 -7.35
C GLU A 14 20.07 -4.90 -7.15
N GLY A 15 20.64 -5.19 -5.97
CA GLY A 15 21.10 -6.52 -5.61
C GLY A 15 19.96 -7.53 -5.45
N TYR A 16 18.85 -7.15 -4.81
CA TYR A 16 17.69 -8.03 -4.61
C TYR A 16 16.95 -8.36 -5.91
N PHE A 17 16.83 -7.39 -6.82
CA PHE A 17 16.11 -7.55 -8.10
C PHE A 17 17.02 -7.86 -9.29
N GLU A 18 18.34 -7.89 -9.10
CA GLU A 18 19.35 -8.06 -10.16
C GLU A 18 19.18 -7.05 -11.33
N ARG A 19 18.94 -5.77 -11.01
CA ARG A 19 18.71 -4.68 -11.98
C ARG A 19 19.49 -3.41 -11.61
N ASP A 20 19.77 -2.55 -12.58
CA ASP A 20 20.40 -1.21 -12.40
C ASP A 20 19.30 -0.14 -12.41
N PHE A 21 19.24 0.68 -11.35
CA PHE A 21 18.22 1.70 -11.17
C PHE A 21 18.79 3.13 -11.13
N ALA A 22 19.84 3.42 -11.91
CA ALA A 22 20.56 4.71 -11.92
C ALA A 22 19.72 6.00 -11.73
N ARG A 23 19.68 6.55 -10.50
CA ARG A 23 19.14 7.90 -10.20
C ARG A 23 19.84 8.59 -9.02
N GLN A 24 20.35 9.81 -9.23
CA GLN A 24 20.94 10.63 -8.16
C GLN A 24 20.10 11.87 -7.83
N GLY A 25 19.85 12.11 -6.54
CA GLY A 25 19.20 13.31 -6.02
C GLY A 25 19.83 13.82 -4.73
N SER A 26 19.88 15.13 -4.56
CA SER A 26 20.32 15.82 -3.35
C SER A 26 19.14 16.20 -2.46
N VAL A 27 19.39 16.44 -1.17
CA VAL A 27 18.36 16.89 -0.20
C VAL A 27 17.62 18.14 -0.67
N LYS A 28 18.35 19.06 -1.32
CA LYS A 28 17.79 20.28 -1.87
C LYS A 28 16.78 19.98 -2.99
N GLN A 29 17.13 19.07 -3.90
CA GLN A 29 16.24 18.63 -4.98
C GLN A 29 15.01 17.91 -4.44
N ILE A 30 15.15 17.12 -3.37
CA ILE A 30 14.01 16.47 -2.73
C ILE A 30 13.04 17.52 -2.17
N ALA A 31 13.54 18.50 -1.41
CA ALA A 31 12.70 19.56 -0.85
C ALA A 31 12.03 20.41 -1.96
N GLU A 32 12.77 20.73 -3.03
CA GLU A 32 12.23 21.43 -4.20
C GLU A 32 11.12 20.62 -4.87
N ARG A 33 11.31 19.31 -5.03
CA ARG A 33 10.28 18.43 -5.58
C ARG A 33 9.02 18.38 -4.71
N LEU A 34 9.16 18.29 -3.39
CA LEU A 34 8.02 18.34 -2.48
C LEU A 34 7.27 19.68 -2.54
N GLN A 35 8.02 20.78 -2.73
CA GLN A 35 7.44 22.11 -2.93
C GLN A 35 6.65 22.18 -4.23
N GLU A 36 7.18 21.68 -5.34
CA GLU A 36 6.46 21.61 -6.63
C GLU A 36 5.13 20.84 -6.49
N VAL A 37 5.14 19.71 -5.80
CA VAL A 37 3.93 18.91 -5.56
C VAL A 37 2.92 19.67 -4.70
N GLN A 38 3.37 20.33 -3.63
CA GLN A 38 2.51 21.16 -2.77
C GLN A 38 1.82 22.27 -3.58
N GLU A 39 2.55 22.94 -4.46
CA GLU A 39 2.03 23.99 -5.33
C GLU A 39 1.00 23.47 -6.36
N GLN A 40 1.14 22.21 -6.81
CA GLN A 40 0.26 21.60 -7.82
C GLN A 40 -0.99 20.91 -7.25
N THR A 41 -0.95 20.43 -6.02
CA THR A 41 -1.98 19.54 -5.45
C THR A 41 -2.67 20.11 -4.21
N ASN A 42 -2.15 21.21 -3.66
CA ASN A 42 -2.58 21.80 -2.38
C ASN A 42 -2.46 20.84 -1.18
N ILE A 43 -1.67 19.77 -1.30
CA ILE A 43 -1.28 18.91 -0.17
C ILE A 43 -0.01 19.46 0.47
N SER A 44 0.32 19.00 1.66
CA SER A 44 1.59 19.33 2.33
C SER A 44 2.41 18.06 2.54
N PRO A 45 3.24 17.66 1.56
CA PRO A 45 3.95 16.39 1.61
C PRO A 45 5.27 16.51 2.37
N ALA A 46 5.67 15.46 3.07
CA ALA A 46 7.01 15.33 3.64
C ALA A 46 7.56 13.91 3.43
N VAL A 47 8.88 13.78 3.49
CA VAL A 47 9.55 12.47 3.42
C VAL A 47 10.22 12.18 4.76
N ILE A 48 10.02 10.96 5.25
CA ILE A 48 10.66 10.46 6.46
C ILE A 48 11.51 9.25 6.12
N TRP A 49 12.81 9.33 6.40
CA TRP A 49 13.71 8.19 6.39
C TRP A 49 13.75 7.55 7.78
N MET A 50 13.60 6.25 7.85
CA MET A 50 13.62 5.48 9.09
C MET A 50 14.66 4.37 9.02
N MET A 51 15.68 4.42 9.87
CA MET A 51 16.82 3.51 9.81
C MET A 51 17.04 2.82 11.16
N PRO A 52 16.62 1.54 11.28
CA PRO A 52 16.95 0.73 12.44
C PRO A 52 18.45 0.37 12.45
N ALA A 53 19.16 0.88 13.45
CA ALA A 53 20.54 0.50 13.77
C ALA A 53 20.58 -0.34 15.05
N ASP A 54 21.73 -0.97 15.33
CA ASP A 54 21.87 -1.90 16.45
C ASP A 54 21.66 -1.22 17.82
N ASP A 55 21.97 0.07 17.93
CA ASP A 55 21.88 0.83 19.18
C ASP A 55 20.80 1.92 19.18
N PHE A 56 20.21 2.26 18.03
CA PHE A 56 19.20 3.32 17.91
C PHE A 56 18.34 3.18 16.66
N LEU A 57 17.18 3.83 16.66
CA LEU A 57 16.47 4.19 15.43
C LEU A 57 16.87 5.61 15.03
N GLU A 58 17.27 5.83 13.78
CA GLU A 58 17.49 7.17 13.24
C GLU A 58 16.36 7.57 12.31
N LEU A 59 15.84 8.76 12.54
CA LEU A 59 14.79 9.39 11.74
C LEU A 59 15.38 10.62 11.06
N ILE A 60 15.10 10.78 9.77
CA ILE A 60 15.39 12.01 9.02
C ILE A 60 14.10 12.51 8.40
N LEU A 61 13.75 13.77 8.61
CA LEU A 61 12.59 14.43 8.01
C LEU A 61 13.06 15.51 7.05
N VAL A 62 12.46 15.55 5.86
CA VAL A 62 12.58 16.64 4.88
C VAL A 62 11.19 17.14 4.50
N THR A 63 11.02 18.45 4.48
CA THR A 63 9.75 19.13 4.15
C THR A 63 9.89 20.08 2.95
N PRO A 64 8.78 20.58 2.38
CA PRO A 64 8.80 21.54 1.27
C PRO A 64 9.51 22.85 1.63
N LYS A 65 9.40 23.32 2.89
CA LYS A 65 10.09 24.52 3.37
C LYS A 65 11.56 24.28 3.72
N LYS A 66 12.15 23.19 3.21
CA LYS A 66 13.56 22.81 3.39
C LYS A 66 13.93 22.59 4.85
N GLN A 67 12.95 22.28 5.70
CA GLN A 67 13.24 21.85 7.06
C GLN A 67 13.93 20.50 7.00
N PHE A 68 15.00 20.35 7.78
CA PHE A 68 15.81 19.15 7.83
C PHE A 68 16.03 18.77 9.30
N VAL A 69 15.41 17.66 9.73
CA VAL A 69 15.45 17.22 11.13
C VAL A 69 16.05 15.84 11.19
N ILE A 70 17.01 15.63 12.10
CA ILE A 70 17.53 14.31 12.45
C ILE A 70 17.19 14.02 13.91
N LYS A 71 16.65 12.83 14.19
CA LYS A 71 16.46 12.31 15.54
C LYS A 71 17.10 10.94 15.65
N LYS A 72 17.82 10.71 16.75
CA LYS A 72 18.32 9.39 17.15
C LYS A 72 17.59 8.96 18.41
N LEU A 73 17.06 7.74 18.38
CA LEU A 73 16.24 7.17 19.44
C LEU A 73 16.92 5.91 19.98
N PRO A 74 17.83 6.03 20.97
CA PRO A 74 18.50 4.87 21.56
C PRO A 74 17.54 3.86 22.18
N GLY A 75 16.37 4.33 22.64
CA GLY A 75 15.32 3.49 23.21
C GLY A 75 14.61 2.59 22.19
N ALA A 76 14.86 2.76 20.89
CA ALA A 76 14.17 2.07 19.79
C ALA A 76 15.17 1.33 18.87
N ASN A 77 16.19 0.71 19.46
CA ASN A 77 17.16 -0.05 18.69
C ASN A 77 16.54 -1.21 17.90
N ARG A 78 17.26 -1.75 16.90
CA ARG A 78 16.77 -2.78 15.98
C ARG A 78 16.06 -3.93 16.69
N ALA A 79 16.73 -4.58 17.65
CA ALA A 79 16.17 -5.74 18.33
C ALA A 79 14.87 -5.43 19.07
N ARG A 80 14.82 -4.29 19.78
CA ARG A 80 13.63 -3.87 20.52
C ARG A 80 12.50 -3.45 19.59
N LEU A 81 12.83 -2.75 18.50
CA LEU A 81 11.88 -2.32 17.48
C LEU A 81 11.23 -3.53 16.80
N THR A 82 12.03 -4.45 16.26
CA THR A 82 11.56 -5.70 15.63
C THR A 82 10.64 -6.47 16.57
N LYS A 83 11.02 -6.64 17.83
CA LYS A 83 10.17 -7.32 18.82
C LYS A 83 8.81 -6.65 19.01
N ARG A 84 8.74 -5.31 19.00
CA ARG A 84 7.46 -4.59 19.16
C ARG A 84 6.62 -4.60 17.89
N ILE A 85 7.24 -4.60 16.72
CA ILE A 85 6.56 -4.75 15.43
C ILE A 85 5.88 -6.12 15.36
N SER A 86 6.61 -7.20 15.65
CA SER A 86 6.00 -8.54 15.66
C SER A 86 4.85 -8.68 16.67
N GLN A 87 4.96 -8.03 17.83
CA GLN A 87 3.86 -7.99 18.81
C GLN A 87 2.64 -7.20 18.30
N LEU A 88 2.86 -6.15 17.52
CA LEU A 88 1.78 -5.39 16.91
C LEU A 88 1.06 -6.24 15.86
N GLU A 89 1.82 -6.88 14.99
CA GLU A 89 1.30 -7.72 13.90
C GLU A 89 0.51 -8.92 14.43
N GLU A 90 1.06 -9.64 15.41
CA GLU A 90 0.37 -10.74 16.09
C GLU A 90 -0.93 -10.25 16.76
N ALA A 91 -0.88 -9.10 17.44
CA ALA A 91 -2.03 -8.56 18.14
C ALA A 91 -3.13 -8.01 17.21
N ILE A 92 -2.79 -7.54 16.00
CA ILE A 92 -3.77 -7.14 14.98
C ILE A 92 -4.49 -8.37 14.40
N GLY A 93 -3.84 -9.54 14.36
CA GLY A 93 -4.46 -10.79 13.91
C GLY A 93 -5.63 -11.25 14.79
N ASP A 94 -5.60 -10.94 16.09
CA ASP A 94 -6.70 -11.23 17.02
C ASP A 94 -7.78 -10.13 16.94
N ARG A 95 -8.72 -10.31 16.01
CA ARG A 95 -9.79 -9.37 15.67
C ARG A 95 -10.74 -9.02 16.82
N ASN A 96 -10.72 -9.81 17.90
CA ASN A 96 -11.59 -9.64 19.07
C ASN A 96 -10.89 -8.91 20.23
N SER A 97 -9.69 -8.37 19.99
CA SER A 97 -8.79 -7.94 21.05
C SER A 97 -8.21 -6.56 20.76
N LEU A 98 -8.11 -5.75 21.81
CA LEU A 98 -7.51 -4.43 21.75
C LEU A 98 -6.02 -4.45 22.14
N ARG A 99 -5.38 -5.62 22.14
CA ARG A 99 -3.97 -5.82 22.53
C ARG A 99 -2.98 -5.17 21.58
N TYR A 100 -3.42 -4.73 20.40
CA TYR A 100 -2.59 -3.98 19.46
C TYR A 100 -2.27 -2.55 19.96
N TYR A 101 -3.08 -1.95 20.85
CA TYR A 101 -2.87 -0.55 21.26
C TYR A 101 -1.53 -0.30 21.96
N PRO A 102 -1.08 -1.08 22.96
CA PRO A 102 0.20 -0.83 23.61
C PRO A 102 1.41 -0.86 22.66
N PRO A 103 1.61 -1.87 21.79
CA PRO A 103 2.71 -1.83 20.83
C PRO A 103 2.52 -0.73 19.77
N ALA A 104 1.31 -0.47 19.28
CA ALA A 104 1.03 0.62 18.34
C ALA A 104 1.45 1.99 18.91
N ARG A 105 1.12 2.26 20.18
CA ARG A 105 1.48 3.50 20.86
C ARG A 105 2.96 3.64 21.11
N LEU A 106 3.62 2.55 21.54
CA LEU A 106 5.05 2.58 21.79
C LEU A 106 5.85 2.85 20.51
N ILE A 107 5.44 2.25 19.38
CA ILE A 107 6.08 2.47 18.09
C ILE A 107 5.79 3.90 17.59
N TYR A 108 4.56 4.40 17.76
CA TYR A 108 4.25 5.82 17.49
C TYR A 108 5.16 6.78 18.27
N ASP A 109 5.32 6.53 19.58
CA ASP A 109 6.17 7.33 20.46
C ASP A 109 7.65 7.36 20.01
N TRP A 110 8.10 6.31 19.32
CA TRP A 110 9.45 6.26 18.74
C TRP A 110 9.57 6.92 17.39
N ILE A 111 8.56 6.83 16.53
CA ILE A 111 8.63 7.25 15.13
C ILE A 111 8.05 8.66 14.95
N PHE A 112 6.77 8.85 15.28
CA PHE A 112 6.04 10.07 14.93
C PHE A 112 6.14 11.14 16.00
N LYS A 113 6.05 10.77 17.28
CA LYS A 113 6.10 11.75 18.37
C LYS A 113 7.32 12.68 18.39
N PRO A 114 8.55 12.20 18.10
CA PRO A 114 9.72 13.09 18.01
C PRO A 114 9.66 14.06 16.81
N LEU A 115 8.79 13.79 15.84
CA LEU A 115 8.58 14.55 14.62
C LEU A 115 7.31 15.43 14.68
N ASP A 116 6.35 15.15 15.56
CA ASP A 116 5.05 15.85 15.66
C ASP A 116 5.15 17.39 15.64
N PRO A 117 6.03 18.06 16.41
CA PRO A 117 6.11 19.52 16.39
C PRO A 117 6.50 20.09 15.01
N TYR A 118 7.27 19.32 14.25
CA TYR A 118 7.77 19.69 12.94
C TYR A 118 6.72 19.44 11.85
N LEU A 119 6.03 18.31 11.92
CA LEU A 119 4.92 17.98 11.02
C LEU A 119 3.77 19.00 11.19
N ALA A 120 3.45 19.35 12.44
CA ALA A 120 2.42 20.34 12.75
C ALA A 120 2.79 21.76 12.29
N ALA A 121 4.06 22.17 12.42
CA ALA A 121 4.52 23.51 12.04
C ALA A 121 4.33 23.83 10.54
N GLU A 122 4.30 22.80 9.70
CA GLU A 122 4.11 22.93 8.26
C GLU A 122 2.77 22.37 7.76
N ASN A 123 1.86 21.99 8.67
CA ASN A 123 0.58 21.37 8.35
C ASN A 123 0.72 20.16 7.41
N ILE A 124 1.75 19.33 7.65
CA ILE A 124 2.00 18.15 6.83
C ILE A 124 0.80 17.20 6.92
N ASP A 125 0.30 16.77 5.76
CA ASP A 125 -0.86 15.88 5.63
C ASP A 125 -0.54 14.62 4.81
N THR A 126 0.63 14.55 4.17
CA THR A 126 1.01 13.46 3.27
C THR A 126 2.45 13.05 3.55
N LEU A 127 2.69 11.76 3.76
CA LEU A 127 3.98 11.23 4.18
C LEU A 127 4.47 10.14 3.24
N LEU A 128 5.64 10.38 2.65
CA LEU A 128 6.43 9.36 1.98
C LEU A 128 7.34 8.72 3.03
N LEU A 129 7.18 7.42 3.24
CA LEU A 129 7.88 6.63 4.24
C LEU A 129 8.98 5.85 3.54
N CYS A 130 10.22 6.26 3.79
CA CYS A 130 11.42 5.62 3.28
C CYS A 130 12.02 4.77 4.41
N THR A 131 11.92 3.46 4.31
CA THR A 131 12.11 2.58 5.47
C THR A 131 13.22 1.56 5.28
N GLY A 132 13.99 1.35 6.34
CA GLY A 132 14.93 0.24 6.46
C GLY A 132 14.24 -1.10 6.75
N PRO A 133 15.03 -2.18 6.90
CA PRO A 133 14.51 -3.52 7.20
C PRO A 133 13.60 -3.55 8.43
N LYS A 134 12.61 -4.45 8.43
CA LYS A 134 11.52 -4.60 9.40
C LYS A 134 10.49 -3.48 9.47
N LEU A 135 10.75 -2.33 8.87
CA LEU A 135 9.78 -1.25 8.80
C LEU A 135 9.00 -1.24 7.49
N ARG A 136 9.38 -2.04 6.48
CA ARG A 136 8.69 -2.15 5.19
C ARG A 136 7.36 -2.88 5.28
N SER A 137 7.21 -3.76 6.26
CA SER A 137 6.00 -4.52 6.56
C SER A 137 5.18 -3.92 7.72
N LEU A 138 5.66 -2.84 8.35
CA LEU A 138 4.98 -2.22 9.49
C LEU A 138 3.64 -1.61 9.07
N PRO A 139 2.50 -1.97 9.71
CA PRO A 139 1.22 -1.32 9.46
C PRO A 139 1.18 0.10 10.05
N PHE A 140 1.85 1.05 9.39
CA PHE A 140 1.94 2.45 9.83
C PHE A 140 0.59 3.07 10.10
N ALA A 141 -0.42 2.73 9.30
CA ALA A 141 -1.80 3.17 9.45
C ALA A 141 -2.38 2.87 10.85
N ALA A 142 -2.01 1.72 11.44
CA ALA A 142 -2.50 1.26 12.75
C ALA A 142 -1.70 1.81 13.95
N LEU A 143 -0.63 2.57 13.73
CA LEU A 143 0.06 3.25 14.83
C LEU A 143 -0.84 4.32 15.43
N HIS A 144 -0.72 4.56 16.74
CA HIS A 144 -1.72 5.33 17.48
C HIS A 144 -1.07 6.25 18.52
N ASP A 145 -1.47 7.52 18.57
CA ASP A 145 -0.85 8.52 19.46
C ASP A 145 -1.43 8.53 20.88
N GLY A 146 -2.56 7.84 21.08
CA GLY A 146 -3.33 7.82 22.31
C GLY A 146 -4.74 8.38 22.12
N GLU A 147 -4.97 9.12 21.03
CA GLU A 147 -6.26 9.69 20.64
C GLU A 147 -6.67 9.26 19.23
N LYS A 148 -5.73 9.26 18.28
CA LYS A 148 -5.97 8.95 16.87
C LYS A 148 -4.94 7.97 16.30
N PHE A 149 -5.39 7.21 15.32
CA PHE A 149 -4.52 6.45 14.44
C PHE A 149 -3.77 7.37 13.47
N VAL A 150 -2.58 6.96 13.04
CA VAL A 150 -1.78 7.70 12.04
C VAL A 150 -2.56 7.88 10.73
N VAL A 151 -3.36 6.89 10.32
CA VAL A 151 -4.21 7.00 9.12
C VAL A 151 -5.25 8.11 9.24
N GLU A 152 -5.69 8.47 10.44
CA GLU A 152 -6.59 9.62 10.64
C GLU A 152 -5.87 10.96 10.47
N LYS A 153 -4.53 10.97 10.49
CA LYS A 153 -3.70 12.19 10.47
C LYS A 153 -3.06 12.43 9.11
N TYR A 154 -2.61 11.38 8.43
CA TYR A 154 -1.78 11.51 7.23
C TYR A 154 -2.20 10.55 6.11
N ASN A 155 -2.09 11.03 4.87
CA ASN A 155 -2.01 10.18 3.68
C ASN A 155 -0.64 9.50 3.69
N LEU A 156 -0.59 8.18 3.50
CA LEU A 156 0.65 7.41 3.62
C LEU A 156 1.05 6.77 2.30
N ALA A 157 2.35 6.76 2.01
CA ALA A 157 2.94 5.98 0.93
C ALA A 157 4.28 5.40 1.38
N LEU A 158 4.48 4.10 1.18
CA LEU A 158 5.77 3.44 1.34
C LEU A 158 6.56 3.60 0.05
N ILE A 159 7.83 4.00 0.14
CA ILE A 159 8.70 4.10 -1.03
C ILE A 159 10.03 3.38 -0.78
N PRO A 160 10.62 2.69 -1.79
CA PRO A 160 11.89 1.99 -1.62
C PRO A 160 13.05 2.96 -1.38
N ALA A 161 13.08 4.03 -2.16
CA ALA A 161 13.93 5.21 -2.00
C ALA A 161 13.26 6.40 -2.69
N PHE A 162 13.60 7.62 -2.32
CA PHE A 162 13.04 8.80 -2.98
C PHE A 162 13.56 8.93 -4.41
N THR A 163 14.84 8.66 -4.65
CA THR A 163 15.45 8.72 -5.98
C THR A 163 14.91 7.63 -6.90
N LEU A 164 14.57 6.45 -6.38
CA LEU A 164 14.00 5.33 -7.14
C LEU A 164 12.52 5.50 -7.48
N THR A 165 11.82 6.42 -6.81
CA THR A 165 10.39 6.63 -7.02
C THR A 165 10.18 7.78 -8.00
N ASP A 166 9.39 7.56 -9.06
CA ASP A 166 8.88 8.71 -9.83
C ASP A 166 7.89 9.49 -8.98
N THR A 167 8.32 10.63 -8.47
CA THR A 167 7.55 11.55 -7.62
C THR A 167 6.89 12.67 -8.44
N SER A 168 6.71 12.50 -9.75
CA SER A 168 5.96 13.45 -10.57
C SER A 168 4.48 13.43 -10.27
N TYR A 169 3.89 14.60 -10.09
CA TYR A 169 2.44 14.72 -10.06
C TYR A 169 1.89 14.72 -11.48
N GLN A 170 0.85 13.91 -11.67
CA GLN A 170 0.03 13.93 -12.85
C GLN A 170 -1.41 14.15 -12.41
N PRO A 171 -2.09 15.19 -12.93
CA PRO A 171 -3.50 15.40 -12.64
C PRO A 171 -4.32 14.16 -12.98
N PRO A 172 -5.37 13.86 -12.22
CA PRO A 172 -6.32 12.81 -12.58
C PRO A 172 -6.87 13.06 -14.01
N SER A 173 -6.70 12.08 -14.89
CA SER A 173 -7.35 12.02 -16.21
C SER A 173 -8.63 11.18 -16.14
N GLU A 174 -9.40 11.11 -17.23
CA GLU A 174 -10.45 10.08 -17.37
C GLU A 174 -9.80 8.70 -17.45
N ARG A 175 -9.49 8.10 -16.30
CA ARG A 175 -8.84 6.80 -16.21
C ARG A 175 -9.82 5.67 -16.45
N GLN A 176 -9.38 4.62 -17.15
CA GLN A 176 -10.12 3.37 -17.28
C GLN A 176 -9.50 2.28 -16.41
N VAL A 177 -10.34 1.37 -15.93
CA VAL A 177 -9.91 0.24 -15.09
C VAL A 177 -9.94 -1.06 -15.88
N LEU A 178 -8.81 -1.76 -15.92
CA LEU A 178 -8.78 -3.19 -16.26
C LEU A 178 -8.87 -4.00 -14.97
N ALA A 179 -10.07 -4.52 -14.69
CA ALA A 179 -10.35 -5.29 -13.49
C ALA A 179 -10.30 -6.79 -13.80
N MET A 180 -9.35 -7.51 -13.22
CA MET A 180 -9.10 -8.92 -13.52
C MET A 180 -8.99 -9.76 -12.27
N GLY A 181 -9.36 -11.04 -12.34
CA GLY A 181 -9.20 -11.95 -11.21
C GLY A 181 -9.84 -13.32 -11.41
N THR A 182 -9.63 -14.22 -10.47
CA THR A 182 -10.29 -15.53 -10.46
C THR A 182 -10.82 -15.86 -9.07
N SER A 183 -12.04 -16.35 -9.01
CA SER A 183 -12.71 -16.74 -7.75
C SER A 183 -12.46 -18.20 -7.39
N LYS A 184 -12.01 -19.00 -8.37
CA LYS A 184 -11.87 -20.46 -8.28
C LYS A 184 -10.44 -20.88 -8.55
N PHE A 185 -9.96 -21.81 -7.74
CA PHE A 185 -8.61 -22.35 -7.82
C PHE A 185 -8.66 -23.86 -7.64
N VAL A 186 -7.67 -24.56 -8.21
CA VAL A 186 -7.53 -26.02 -8.05
C VAL A 186 -6.92 -26.35 -6.69
N ASP A 187 -5.81 -25.68 -6.35
CA ASP A 187 -4.98 -25.98 -5.17
C ASP A 187 -5.00 -24.89 -4.09
N LEU A 188 -5.87 -23.88 -4.22
CA LEU A 188 -5.99 -22.77 -3.28
C LEU A 188 -7.46 -22.58 -2.85
N PRO A 189 -7.70 -21.95 -1.68
CA PRO A 189 -9.06 -21.61 -1.26
C PRO A 189 -9.77 -20.69 -2.27
N ALA A 190 -11.07 -20.92 -2.46
CA ALA A 190 -11.89 -20.04 -3.28
C ALA A 190 -12.02 -18.64 -2.65
N LEU A 191 -12.15 -17.63 -3.50
CA LEU A 191 -12.33 -16.23 -3.12
C LEU A 191 -13.64 -15.70 -3.75
N PRO A 192 -14.81 -16.05 -3.19
CA PRO A 192 -16.11 -15.65 -3.76
C PRO A 192 -16.30 -14.12 -3.82
N GLY A 193 -15.64 -13.35 -2.96
CA GLY A 193 -15.63 -11.90 -2.98
C GLY A 193 -15.03 -11.29 -4.23
N VAL A 194 -14.13 -12.00 -4.94
CA VAL A 194 -13.54 -11.54 -6.22
C VAL A 194 -14.61 -11.18 -7.23
N GLU A 195 -15.64 -12.00 -7.38
CA GLU A 195 -16.72 -11.71 -8.35
C GLU A 195 -17.48 -10.44 -7.96
N ILE A 196 -17.76 -10.26 -6.66
CA ILE A 196 -18.48 -9.10 -6.13
C ILE A 196 -17.65 -7.83 -6.31
N GLU A 197 -16.37 -7.90 -5.96
CA GLU A 197 -15.41 -6.81 -6.07
C GLU A 197 -15.29 -6.34 -7.52
N LEU A 198 -15.00 -7.25 -8.46
CA LEU A 198 -14.83 -6.90 -9.86
C LEU A 198 -16.13 -6.36 -10.49
N ASN A 199 -17.30 -6.91 -10.11
CA ASN A 199 -18.60 -6.38 -10.53
C ASN A 199 -18.91 -4.98 -9.97
N THR A 200 -18.35 -4.65 -8.81
CA THR A 200 -18.52 -3.34 -8.17
C THR A 200 -17.61 -2.30 -8.78
N ILE A 201 -16.34 -2.65 -9.02
CA ILE A 201 -15.39 -1.75 -9.67
C ILE A 201 -15.84 -1.50 -11.12
N VAL A 202 -16.11 -2.56 -11.90
CA VAL A 202 -16.56 -2.45 -13.30
C VAL A 202 -17.83 -3.29 -13.55
N PRO A 203 -18.97 -2.68 -13.97
CA PRO A 203 -19.11 -1.30 -14.48
C PRO A 203 -19.71 -0.28 -13.50
N LYS A 204 -19.97 -0.65 -12.23
CA LYS A 204 -20.80 0.19 -11.34
C LYS A 204 -20.11 1.50 -10.94
N LEU A 205 -18.86 1.43 -10.49
CA LEU A 205 -18.09 2.62 -10.06
C LEU A 205 -17.29 3.24 -11.20
N TRP A 206 -16.63 2.40 -12.00
CA TRP A 206 -15.68 2.83 -13.03
C TRP A 206 -16.02 2.26 -14.41
N ARG A 207 -15.63 3.02 -15.44
CA ARG A 207 -15.57 2.53 -16.82
C ARG A 207 -14.32 1.68 -17.00
N GLY A 208 -14.41 0.69 -17.88
CA GLY A 208 -13.27 -0.11 -18.27
C GLY A 208 -13.67 -1.52 -18.67
N ARG A 209 -12.77 -2.47 -18.45
CA ARG A 209 -12.93 -3.86 -18.89
C ARG A 209 -12.73 -4.81 -17.73
N LYS A 210 -13.54 -5.88 -17.72
CA LYS A 210 -13.45 -6.94 -16.73
C LYS A 210 -13.08 -8.26 -17.38
N ILE A 211 -12.16 -9.01 -16.79
CA ILE A 211 -11.72 -10.34 -17.24
C ILE A 211 -11.67 -11.29 -16.05
N THR A 212 -12.38 -12.42 -16.10
CA THR A 212 -12.56 -13.30 -14.92
C THR A 212 -12.21 -14.76 -15.19
N ASP A 213 -11.90 -15.47 -14.11
CA ASP A 213 -11.74 -16.93 -14.06
C ASP A 213 -10.78 -17.46 -15.13
N GLN A 214 -11.23 -18.34 -16.04
CA GLN A 214 -10.36 -18.97 -17.05
C GLN A 214 -9.76 -17.96 -18.05
N ASP A 215 -10.36 -16.78 -18.21
CA ASP A 215 -9.82 -15.73 -19.07
C ASP A 215 -8.80 -14.86 -18.33
N PHE A 216 -8.67 -14.97 -17.01
CA PHE A 216 -7.67 -14.26 -16.22
C PHE A 216 -6.28 -14.90 -16.40
N THR A 217 -5.68 -14.66 -17.56
CA THR A 217 -4.36 -15.16 -17.96
C THR A 217 -3.39 -13.99 -18.17
N VAL A 218 -2.09 -14.27 -18.06
CA VAL A 218 -1.05 -13.26 -18.32
C VAL A 218 -1.16 -12.71 -19.75
N ALA A 219 -1.42 -13.59 -20.72
CA ALA A 219 -1.55 -13.21 -22.12
C ALA A 219 -2.76 -12.28 -22.35
N ASN A 220 -3.89 -12.54 -21.70
CA ASN A 220 -5.07 -11.68 -21.84
C ASN A 220 -4.88 -10.32 -21.17
N LEU A 221 -4.17 -10.25 -20.03
CA LEU A 221 -3.79 -8.98 -19.41
C LEU A 221 -2.94 -8.16 -20.37
N LEU A 222 -1.82 -8.73 -20.84
CA LEU A 222 -0.87 -8.06 -21.72
C LEU A 222 -1.54 -7.55 -23.01
N ASN A 223 -2.23 -8.44 -23.74
CA ASN A 223 -2.87 -8.09 -25.01
C ASN A 223 -3.97 -7.04 -24.85
N THR A 224 -4.73 -7.11 -23.76
CA THR A 224 -5.82 -6.16 -23.49
C THR A 224 -5.25 -4.80 -23.13
N HIS A 225 -4.23 -4.75 -22.28
CA HIS A 225 -3.55 -3.53 -21.87
C HIS A 225 -2.85 -2.82 -23.03
N GLN A 226 -2.04 -3.54 -23.80
CA GLN A 226 -1.33 -2.97 -24.95
C GLN A 226 -2.26 -2.42 -26.03
N ARG A 227 -3.47 -2.95 -26.17
CA ARG A 227 -4.44 -2.53 -27.18
C ARG A 227 -5.28 -1.32 -26.75
N GLU A 228 -5.73 -1.31 -25.49
CA GLU A 228 -6.75 -0.37 -25.01
C GLU A 228 -6.17 0.72 -24.10
N GLY A 229 -5.02 0.47 -23.46
CA GLY A 229 -4.29 1.40 -22.62
C GLY A 229 -5.01 1.79 -21.34
N PHE A 230 -4.88 0.95 -20.31
CA PHE A 230 -5.50 1.21 -19.00
C PHE A 230 -4.53 1.86 -18.02
N GLU A 231 -4.94 2.96 -17.39
CA GLU A 231 -4.12 3.62 -16.37
C GLU A 231 -4.25 2.94 -15.00
N ILE A 232 -5.29 2.16 -14.78
CA ILE A 232 -5.49 1.39 -13.55
C ILE A 232 -5.67 -0.07 -13.89
N ILE A 233 -4.81 -0.92 -13.33
CA ILE A 233 -4.97 -2.38 -13.39
C ILE A 233 -5.28 -2.88 -11.99
N HIS A 234 -6.37 -3.62 -11.88
CA HIS A 234 -6.81 -4.26 -10.65
C HIS A 234 -6.73 -5.77 -10.80
N ILE A 235 -6.04 -6.43 -9.88
CA ILE A 235 -5.89 -7.88 -9.82
C ILE A 235 -6.45 -8.39 -8.50
N ALA A 236 -7.54 -9.15 -8.57
CA ALA A 236 -8.18 -9.83 -7.45
C ALA A 236 -7.92 -11.35 -7.55
N SER A 237 -6.81 -11.79 -6.96
CA SER A 237 -6.39 -13.19 -6.91
C SER A 237 -5.34 -13.39 -5.82
N HIS A 238 -5.12 -14.63 -5.38
CA HIS A 238 -4.06 -14.98 -4.45
C HIS A 238 -2.70 -14.48 -4.95
N SER A 239 -2.04 -13.68 -4.13
CA SER A 239 -0.67 -13.23 -4.35
C SER A 239 0.12 -13.35 -3.06
N GLU A 240 1.37 -13.82 -3.13
CA GLU A 240 2.19 -14.08 -1.95
C GLU A 240 3.59 -13.48 -2.13
N PHE A 241 4.01 -12.66 -1.17
CA PHE A 241 5.41 -12.25 -1.02
C PHE A 241 6.07 -13.17 0.00
N ASN A 242 6.90 -14.08 -0.49
CA ASN A 242 7.58 -15.09 0.32
C ASN A 242 9.01 -14.68 0.65
N SER A 243 9.55 -15.27 1.72
CA SER A 243 10.96 -15.19 2.07
C SER A 243 11.83 -15.84 0.98
N GLY A 244 13.07 -15.37 0.83
CA GLY A 244 14.01 -15.87 -0.18
C GLY A 244 14.21 -14.89 -1.33
N THR A 245 13.98 -15.33 -2.56
CA THR A 245 14.24 -14.52 -3.76
C THR A 245 12.93 -14.08 -4.44
N PRO A 246 12.96 -13.14 -5.40
CA PRO A 246 11.77 -12.73 -6.15
C PRO A 246 11.04 -13.90 -6.86
N GLU A 247 11.71 -15.01 -7.13
CA GLU A 247 11.15 -16.24 -7.71
C GLU A 247 10.20 -16.98 -6.75
N ASP A 248 10.41 -16.86 -5.45
CA ASP A 248 9.59 -17.51 -4.41
C ASP A 248 8.24 -16.80 -4.21
N SER A 249 8.16 -15.52 -4.60
CA SER A 249 6.96 -14.70 -4.54
C SER A 249 6.17 -14.78 -5.84
N PHE A 250 4.84 -14.77 -5.79
CA PHE A 250 4.01 -14.95 -7.00
C PHE A 250 2.65 -14.25 -6.96
N ILE A 251 2.08 -14.04 -8.15
CA ILE A 251 0.67 -13.75 -8.40
C ILE A 251 0.07 -15.00 -9.08
N GLN A 252 -1.02 -15.53 -8.53
CA GLN A 252 -1.72 -16.68 -9.11
C GLN A 252 -2.65 -16.23 -10.23
N PHE A 253 -2.27 -16.45 -11.48
CA PHE A 253 -3.19 -16.37 -12.62
C PHE A 253 -3.91 -17.71 -12.82
N SER A 254 -4.97 -17.73 -13.65
CA SER A 254 -5.72 -18.96 -13.91
C SER A 254 -4.91 -20.02 -14.67
N ASP A 255 -3.95 -19.59 -15.49
CA ASP A 255 -3.10 -20.43 -16.33
C ASP A 255 -1.77 -20.81 -15.66
N ARG A 256 -1.20 -19.93 -14.83
CA ARG A 256 0.08 -20.17 -14.14
C ARG A 256 0.28 -19.27 -12.92
N ARG A 257 1.31 -19.58 -12.13
CA ARG A 257 1.91 -18.61 -11.20
C ARG A 257 2.88 -17.71 -11.97
N LEU A 258 2.72 -16.41 -11.86
CA LEU A 258 3.67 -15.43 -12.34
C LEU A 258 4.55 -15.03 -11.15
N SER A 259 5.84 -15.33 -11.18
CA SER A 259 6.72 -14.93 -10.07
C SER A 259 6.98 -13.42 -10.08
N LEU A 260 7.40 -12.85 -8.94
CA LEU A 260 7.74 -11.43 -8.87
C LEU A 260 8.98 -11.09 -9.72
N ALA A 261 9.89 -12.06 -9.94
CA ALA A 261 10.97 -11.94 -10.91
C ALA A 261 10.47 -11.69 -12.35
N GLN A 262 9.28 -12.21 -12.68
CA GLN A 262 8.64 -12.16 -13.99
C GLN A 262 7.61 -11.04 -14.13
N ILE A 263 7.38 -10.20 -13.12
CA ILE A 263 6.30 -9.20 -13.17
C ILE A 263 6.48 -8.16 -14.29
N ASN A 264 7.72 -7.95 -14.77
CA ASN A 264 8.00 -7.11 -15.93
C ASN A 264 7.51 -7.73 -17.25
N GLU A 265 7.23 -9.04 -17.31
CA GLU A 265 6.56 -9.68 -18.44
C GLU A 265 5.15 -9.10 -18.69
N LEU A 266 4.57 -8.38 -17.71
CA LEU A 266 3.29 -7.70 -17.86
C LEU A 266 3.36 -6.43 -18.72
N ASP A 267 4.56 -5.88 -18.95
CA ASP A 267 4.80 -4.70 -19.81
C ASP A 267 3.90 -3.49 -19.48
N LEU A 268 3.85 -3.13 -18.19
CA LEU A 268 2.94 -2.08 -17.69
C LEU A 268 3.47 -0.66 -17.88
N GLU A 269 4.68 -0.50 -18.44
CA GLU A 269 5.29 0.80 -18.71
C GLU A 269 4.73 1.46 -19.97
N LEU A 270 4.28 0.65 -20.95
CA LEU A 270 3.87 1.12 -22.28
C LEU A 270 2.63 0.36 -22.80
N PRO A 271 1.43 0.97 -22.80
CA PRO A 271 1.12 2.29 -22.25
C PRO A 271 1.25 2.32 -20.71
N PRO A 272 1.56 3.49 -20.12
CA PRO A 272 1.89 3.57 -18.71
C PRO A 272 0.69 3.30 -17.80
N VAL A 273 0.85 2.35 -16.88
CA VAL A 273 -0.07 2.12 -15.77
C VAL A 273 0.29 3.04 -14.60
N ASP A 274 -0.69 3.82 -14.18
CA ASP A 274 -0.57 4.78 -13.07
C ASP A 274 -0.79 4.13 -11.71
N LEU A 275 -1.63 3.08 -11.65
CA LEU A 275 -1.94 2.34 -10.43
C LEU A 275 -2.15 0.84 -10.70
N LEU A 276 -1.33 0.00 -10.04
CA LEU A 276 -1.57 -1.44 -9.92
C LEU A 276 -2.20 -1.74 -8.56
N VAL A 277 -3.34 -2.42 -8.51
CA VAL A 277 -3.95 -2.89 -7.26
C VAL A 277 -3.89 -4.40 -7.21
N LEU A 278 -3.30 -4.96 -6.15
CA LEU A 278 -3.32 -6.38 -5.87
C LEU A 278 -4.17 -6.62 -4.62
N SER A 279 -5.43 -7.03 -4.82
CA SER A 279 -6.48 -6.99 -3.81
C SER A 279 -6.42 -8.14 -2.79
N ALA A 280 -5.93 -9.31 -3.19
CA ALA A 280 -5.83 -10.50 -2.31
C ALA A 280 -4.37 -10.95 -2.16
N CYS A 281 -3.54 -10.06 -1.61
CA CYS A 281 -2.14 -10.36 -1.28
C CYS A 281 -1.94 -10.78 0.16
N GLN A 282 -0.89 -11.56 0.40
CA GLN A 282 -0.25 -11.65 1.69
C GLN A 282 1.25 -11.44 1.54
N THR A 283 1.85 -10.78 2.52
CA THR A 283 3.30 -10.71 2.65
C THR A 283 3.69 -11.60 3.82
N ALA A 284 4.84 -12.28 3.72
CA ALA A 284 5.46 -12.95 4.85
C ALA A 284 5.90 -11.88 5.87
N ILE A 285 4.96 -11.51 6.74
CA ILE A 285 5.15 -10.46 7.73
C ILE A 285 6.37 -10.78 8.59
N GLY A 286 7.23 -9.78 8.78
CA GLY A 286 8.41 -9.92 9.61
C GLY A 286 9.53 -10.75 8.97
N ASP A 287 9.52 -10.96 7.66
CA ASP A 287 10.64 -11.47 6.86
C ASP A 287 11.30 -10.35 6.04
N GLU A 288 12.64 -10.22 6.11
CA GLU A 288 13.31 -9.08 5.44
C GLU A 288 13.32 -9.18 3.92
N ASP A 289 13.32 -10.40 3.37
CA ASP A 289 13.38 -10.64 1.93
C ASP A 289 12.02 -10.39 1.29
N ALA A 290 10.95 -10.93 1.89
CA ALA A 290 9.57 -10.65 1.47
C ALA A 290 9.25 -9.14 1.50
N GLU A 291 9.78 -8.43 2.50
CA GLU A 291 9.68 -6.99 2.64
C GLU A 291 10.33 -6.21 1.49
N TYR A 292 11.42 -6.70 0.90
CA TYR A 292 12.02 -6.09 -0.29
C TYR A 292 11.12 -6.24 -1.50
N GLY A 293 10.60 -7.44 -1.74
CA GLY A 293 9.64 -7.71 -2.81
C GLY A 293 8.41 -6.81 -2.71
N PHE A 294 7.85 -6.69 -1.50
CA PHE A 294 6.70 -5.83 -1.23
C PHE A 294 6.99 -4.35 -1.45
N ALA A 295 8.01 -3.78 -0.79
CA ALA A 295 8.33 -2.35 -0.89
C ALA A 295 8.83 -1.93 -2.28
N GLY A 296 9.36 -2.87 -3.06
CA GLY A 296 9.80 -2.67 -4.44
C GLY A 296 8.75 -2.94 -5.50
N LEU A 297 7.52 -3.34 -5.13
CA LEU A 297 6.50 -3.83 -6.07
C LEU A 297 6.23 -2.85 -7.23
N ALA A 298 5.95 -1.57 -6.92
CA ALA A 298 5.62 -0.58 -7.94
C ALA A 298 6.77 -0.39 -8.95
N MET A 299 7.99 -0.27 -8.42
CA MET A 299 9.21 -0.14 -9.22
C MET A 299 9.44 -1.38 -10.10
N GLN A 300 9.29 -2.57 -9.55
CA GLN A 300 9.53 -3.82 -10.27
C GLN A 300 8.49 -4.08 -11.37
N ALA A 301 7.23 -3.70 -11.11
CA ALA A 301 6.14 -3.78 -12.08
C ALA A 301 6.19 -2.67 -13.14
N GLY A 302 7.08 -1.67 -13.02
CA GLY A 302 7.16 -0.55 -13.95
C GLY A 302 5.98 0.42 -13.84
N VAL A 303 5.31 0.47 -12.68
CA VAL A 303 4.14 1.33 -12.43
C VAL A 303 4.48 2.45 -11.46
N LYS A 304 3.72 3.55 -11.52
CA LYS A 304 3.94 4.69 -10.61
C LYS A 304 3.57 4.37 -9.16
N SER A 305 2.47 3.65 -8.99
CA SER A 305 1.92 3.33 -7.68
C SER A 305 1.40 1.90 -7.69
N ALA A 306 1.58 1.20 -6.57
CA ALA A 306 0.92 -0.06 -6.31
C ALA A 306 0.16 -0.01 -4.98
N VAL A 307 -0.98 -0.69 -4.89
CA VAL A 307 -1.67 -0.95 -3.62
C VAL A 307 -1.67 -2.46 -3.41
N ALA A 308 -1.15 -2.89 -2.27
CA ALA A 308 -1.10 -4.31 -1.90
C ALA A 308 -1.31 -4.47 -0.39
N SER A 309 -1.74 -5.65 0.02
CA SER A 309 -1.96 -5.99 1.43
C SER A 309 -0.72 -6.65 2.08
N LEU A 310 -0.46 -6.24 3.32
CA LEU A 310 0.59 -6.77 4.20
C LEU A 310 0.27 -8.19 4.69
N TRP A 311 -1.01 -8.51 4.83
CA TRP A 311 -1.50 -9.83 5.23
C TRP A 311 -2.77 -10.18 4.47
N LEU A 312 -3.12 -11.47 4.48
CA LEU A 312 -4.40 -11.91 3.94
C LEU A 312 -5.54 -11.33 4.80
N ILE A 313 -6.32 -10.45 4.19
CA ILE A 313 -7.54 -9.89 4.77
C ILE A 313 -8.71 -10.82 4.45
N ASP A 314 -9.71 -10.83 5.33
CA ASP A 314 -10.97 -11.53 5.08
C ASP A 314 -11.61 -11.05 3.79
N ASP A 315 -12.11 -11.98 2.98
CA ASP A 315 -12.72 -11.74 1.68
C ASP A 315 -13.81 -10.64 1.72
N ALA A 316 -14.67 -10.62 2.74
CA ALA A 316 -15.69 -9.57 2.89
C ALA A 316 -15.08 -8.20 3.22
N GLY A 317 -14.07 -8.18 4.08
CA GLY A 317 -13.34 -6.96 4.42
C GLY A 317 -12.64 -6.35 3.21
N THR A 318 -12.04 -7.20 2.36
CA THR A 318 -11.42 -6.77 1.10
C THR A 318 -12.45 -6.16 0.15
N VAL A 319 -13.59 -6.83 -0.08
CA VAL A 319 -14.67 -6.28 -0.92
C VAL A 319 -15.12 -4.91 -0.41
N VAL A 320 -15.33 -4.78 0.92
CA VAL A 320 -15.79 -3.53 1.54
C VAL A 320 -14.77 -2.41 1.36
N LEU A 321 -13.50 -2.65 1.70
CA LEU A 321 -12.44 -1.65 1.58
C LEU A 321 -12.22 -1.25 0.11
N MET A 322 -12.15 -2.20 -0.81
CA MET A 322 -11.86 -1.92 -2.22
C MET A 322 -13.02 -1.19 -2.90
N SER A 323 -14.26 -1.57 -2.58
CA SER A 323 -15.43 -0.84 -3.08
C SER A 323 -15.40 0.63 -2.65
N ASP A 324 -15.06 0.92 -1.39
CA ASP A 324 -14.94 2.30 -0.93
C ASP A 324 -13.68 2.99 -1.49
N PHE A 325 -12.54 2.30 -1.60
CA PHE A 325 -11.32 2.84 -2.20
C PHE A 325 -11.56 3.35 -3.63
N TYR A 326 -12.19 2.54 -4.49
CA TYR A 326 -12.53 2.96 -5.85
C TYR A 326 -13.58 4.08 -5.88
N GLN A 327 -14.50 4.12 -4.92
CA GLN A 327 -15.40 5.27 -4.77
C GLN A 327 -14.64 6.55 -4.40
N GLN A 328 -13.76 6.50 -3.41
CA GLN A 328 -12.99 7.67 -2.97
C GLN A 328 -12.06 8.14 -4.08
N LEU A 329 -11.46 7.22 -4.84
CA LEU A 329 -10.55 7.51 -5.95
C LEU A 329 -11.18 8.36 -7.06
N LEU A 330 -12.51 8.36 -7.21
CA LEU A 330 -13.23 9.24 -8.15
C LEU A 330 -13.25 10.71 -7.71
N SER A 331 -13.08 10.97 -6.41
CA SER A 331 -13.35 12.30 -5.80
C SER A 331 -12.14 12.93 -5.13
N THR A 332 -11.09 12.15 -4.84
CA THR A 332 -9.86 12.64 -4.23
C THR A 332 -8.85 13.06 -5.28
N SER A 333 -8.02 14.06 -4.96
CA SER A 333 -6.95 14.54 -5.84
C SER A 333 -5.77 13.58 -5.96
N ILE A 334 -5.55 12.71 -4.97
CA ILE A 334 -4.37 11.86 -4.86
C ILE A 334 -4.72 10.43 -4.41
N LYS A 335 -3.99 9.43 -4.90
CA LYS A 335 -4.22 8.00 -4.63
C LYS A 335 -4.14 7.63 -3.15
N SER A 336 -3.17 8.19 -2.43
CA SER A 336 -3.00 7.95 -0.99
C SER A 336 -4.14 8.53 -0.15
N ALA A 337 -4.77 9.62 -0.59
CA ALA A 337 -5.96 10.16 0.06
C ALA A 337 -7.19 9.26 -0.14
N ALA A 338 -7.35 8.65 -1.32
CA ALA A 338 -8.40 7.67 -1.56
C ALA A 338 -8.29 6.47 -0.61
N LEU A 339 -7.09 5.88 -0.50
CA LEU A 339 -6.84 4.74 0.38
C LEU A 339 -7.07 5.12 1.85
N ARG A 340 -6.50 6.25 2.29
CA ARG A 340 -6.71 6.77 3.64
C ARG A 340 -8.19 6.94 3.95
N GLN A 341 -8.95 7.55 3.04
CA GLN A 341 -10.36 7.83 3.27
C GLN A 341 -11.18 6.54 3.38
N ALA A 342 -10.88 5.52 2.57
CA ALA A 342 -11.48 4.20 2.71
C ALA A 342 -11.16 3.57 4.07
N GLN A 343 -9.89 3.60 4.49
CA GLN A 343 -9.46 3.07 5.78
C GLN A 343 -10.16 3.77 6.96
N VAL A 344 -10.24 5.11 6.92
CA VAL A 344 -10.93 5.93 7.92
C VAL A 344 -12.44 5.69 7.93
N ASN A 345 -13.05 5.45 6.77
CA ASN A 345 -14.47 5.14 6.67
C ASN A 345 -14.80 3.79 7.32
N LEU A 346 -13.97 2.77 7.15
CA LEU A 346 -14.12 1.47 7.85
C LEU A 346 -13.91 1.65 9.35
N LEU A 347 -12.82 2.33 9.76
CA LEU A 347 -12.51 2.64 11.16
C LEU A 347 -13.69 3.30 11.89
N HIS A 348 -14.35 4.28 11.26
CA HIS A 348 -15.49 4.98 11.85
C HIS A 348 -16.85 4.39 11.47
N GLN A 349 -16.88 3.20 10.88
CA GLN A 349 -18.10 2.49 10.48
C GLN A 349 -19.03 3.34 9.60
N LYS A 350 -18.47 4.20 8.75
CA LYS A 350 -19.22 4.94 7.72
C LYS A 350 -19.57 4.03 6.53
N VAL A 351 -18.77 3.00 6.31
CA VAL A 351 -19.04 1.92 5.37
C VAL A 351 -19.11 0.62 6.17
N PHE A 352 -20.23 -0.08 6.06
CA PHE A 352 -20.55 -1.27 6.86
C PHE A 352 -21.53 -2.18 6.10
N ILE A 353 -21.72 -3.41 6.59
CA ILE A 353 -22.69 -4.35 6.01
C ILE A 353 -24.00 -4.30 6.79
N GLN A 354 -25.12 -4.20 6.08
CA GLN A 354 -26.46 -4.34 6.61
C GLN A 354 -27.33 -5.08 5.60
N GLU A 355 -28.07 -6.11 6.05
CA GLU A 355 -28.97 -6.91 5.21
C GLU A 355 -28.27 -7.46 3.94
N ALA A 356 -27.07 -8.00 4.10
CA ALA A 356 -26.22 -8.49 3.01
C ALA A 356 -25.85 -7.43 1.95
N LYS A 357 -25.94 -6.14 2.27
CA LYS A 357 -25.53 -5.04 1.38
C LYS A 357 -24.51 -4.14 2.04
N ILE A 358 -23.62 -3.55 1.24
CA ILE A 358 -22.71 -2.51 1.72
C ILE A 358 -23.47 -1.17 1.77
N GLN A 359 -23.44 -0.53 2.94
CA GLN A 359 -23.94 0.82 3.18
C GLN A 359 -22.79 1.82 3.15
N GLY A 360 -23.08 3.10 2.85
CA GLY A 360 -22.07 4.17 2.76
C GLY A 360 -21.42 4.34 1.38
N LEU A 361 -21.81 3.49 0.42
CA LEU A 361 -21.44 3.63 -0.99
C LEU A 361 -22.57 4.29 -1.80
N ASN A 362 -22.19 4.93 -2.91
CA ASN A 362 -23.08 5.54 -3.90
C ASN A 362 -23.61 4.51 -4.91
N VAL A 363 -23.18 3.26 -4.80
CA VAL A 363 -23.63 2.13 -5.63
C VAL A 363 -24.11 0.99 -4.74
N GLU A 364 -25.08 0.22 -5.23
CA GLU A 364 -25.53 -0.98 -4.53
C GLU A 364 -24.54 -2.13 -4.73
N VAL A 365 -24.09 -2.73 -3.63
CA VAL A 365 -23.23 -3.92 -3.60
C VAL A 365 -23.92 -4.99 -2.78
N ASP A 366 -24.20 -6.12 -3.42
CA ASP A 366 -24.87 -7.28 -2.82
C ASP A 366 -23.83 -8.35 -2.43
N LEU A 367 -23.90 -8.82 -1.20
CA LEU A 367 -23.02 -9.78 -0.56
C LEU A 367 -23.70 -11.12 -0.29
N ALA A 368 -24.85 -11.41 -0.92
CA ALA A 368 -25.61 -12.64 -0.72
C ALA A 368 -24.80 -13.93 -0.96
N ASN A 369 -23.73 -13.85 -1.77
CA ASN A 369 -22.84 -14.96 -2.05
C ASN A 369 -21.76 -15.18 -0.96
N LEU A 370 -21.62 -14.26 0.00
CA LEU A 370 -20.73 -14.40 1.15
C LEU A 370 -21.46 -15.08 2.32
N SER A 371 -20.72 -15.72 3.21
CA SER A 371 -21.29 -16.38 4.39
C SER A 371 -21.91 -15.39 5.38
N LEU A 372 -22.87 -15.86 6.19
CA LEU A 372 -23.50 -15.02 7.23
C LEU A 372 -22.51 -14.52 8.29
N GLU A 373 -21.43 -15.26 8.55
CA GLU A 373 -20.37 -14.83 9.48
C GLU A 373 -19.60 -13.64 8.89
N GLN A 374 -19.25 -13.72 7.62
CA GLN A 374 -18.60 -12.64 6.87
C GLN A 374 -19.45 -11.36 6.82
N GLN A 375 -20.77 -11.50 6.71
CA GLN A 375 -21.69 -10.37 6.66
C GLN A 375 -21.90 -9.65 8.02
N LYS A 376 -21.48 -10.26 9.14
CA LYS A 376 -21.69 -9.71 10.51
C LYS A 376 -20.43 -9.12 11.13
N GLN A 377 -19.35 -9.01 10.36
CA GLN A 377 -18.07 -8.52 10.86
C GLN A 377 -18.10 -7.02 11.15
N ASP A 378 -17.45 -6.63 12.25
CA ASP A 378 -17.14 -5.24 12.55
C ASP A 378 -15.83 -4.86 11.86
N PHE A 379 -15.93 -4.05 10.81
CA PHE A 379 -14.78 -3.62 10.02
C PHE A 379 -13.97 -2.47 10.64
N SER A 380 -14.34 -1.98 11.83
CA SER A 380 -13.59 -0.93 12.53
C SER A 380 -12.25 -1.39 13.08
N HIS A 381 -12.04 -2.70 13.24
CA HIS A 381 -10.78 -3.27 13.70
C HIS A 381 -9.65 -3.08 12.67
N PRO A 382 -8.40 -2.70 13.07
CA PRO A 382 -7.28 -2.44 12.16
C PRO A 382 -6.92 -3.60 11.23
N TYR A 383 -7.29 -4.83 11.59
CA TYR A 383 -7.14 -6.00 10.73
C TYR A 383 -7.70 -5.77 9.31
N TYR A 384 -8.84 -5.07 9.19
CA TYR A 384 -9.55 -4.92 7.92
C TYR A 384 -9.06 -3.75 7.07
N TRP A 385 -8.53 -2.69 7.69
CA TRP A 385 -8.15 -1.47 6.98
C TRP A 385 -6.64 -1.19 6.98
N ALA A 386 -5.91 -1.58 8.03
CA ALA A 386 -4.48 -1.26 8.15
C ALA A 386 -3.57 -2.21 7.36
N GLY A 387 -4.12 -3.28 6.78
CA GLY A 387 -3.34 -4.24 6.00
C GLY A 387 -2.98 -3.71 4.61
N PHE A 388 -3.76 -2.81 4.00
CA PHE A 388 -3.42 -2.26 2.69
C PHE A 388 -2.48 -1.07 2.79
N THR A 389 -1.44 -1.09 1.96
CA THR A 389 -0.45 -0.03 1.86
C THR A 389 -0.31 0.41 0.41
N LEU A 390 -0.23 1.72 0.21
CA LEU A 390 0.19 2.30 -1.07
C LEU A 390 1.72 2.32 -1.13
N ILE A 391 2.27 1.80 -2.22
CA ILE A 391 3.70 1.70 -2.51
C ILE A 391 4.01 2.56 -3.74
N GLY A 392 5.06 3.38 -3.69
CA GLY A 392 5.45 4.27 -4.77
C GLY A 392 4.85 5.67 -4.66
N ASN A 393 4.44 6.24 -5.79
CA ASN A 393 3.97 7.62 -5.86
C ASN A 393 2.62 7.81 -5.13
N PRO A 394 2.50 8.72 -4.14
CA PRO A 394 1.25 8.91 -3.39
C PRO A 394 0.13 9.63 -4.15
N TRP A 395 0.44 10.31 -5.25
CA TRP A 395 -0.44 11.28 -5.90
C TRP A 395 -0.88 10.91 -7.31
#